data_AF-A0A2E0XS81-F1
#
_entry.id   AF-A0A2E0XS81-F1
#
_cell.length_a   1.000
_cell.length_b   1.000
_cell.length_c   1.000
_cell.angle_alpha   90.00
_cell.angle_beta   90.00
_cell.angle_gamma   90.00
#
_symmetry.space_group_name_H-M   'P 1'
#
loop_
_entity.id
_entity.type
_entity.pdbx_description
1 polymer ?
#
loop_
_entity_poly.entity_id
_entity_poly.type
_entity_poly.pdbx_seq_one_letter_code
_entity_poly.pdbx_strand_id
1 'polypeptide(L)'
;MYEPDRWIRFISTFLVVTIGCSTKQPVQIESSVDLDQQRQLTRQRSQQEVTELGNGTQQPSKLANQTTPQPRVSKKTAAVPMPDWPRVRPIDSAHYIGIGRADKTLPNYAQQARNRALAEVASEITVSVASELVSTAVEKSGMLTQEVEEEIRSTTQVELEGVDTVATWDDNQYYWIYCCLNKLDYANRQAEKVANAAGLALDLYQTATGNTESEQLTSLLSLYLQALLPIQNYLTQPLTVSLDDGSEIQLQNRIYAELQAAVGQISVQAKQAEIPVKFGQTVSVELRVQTSVGASTPLVQLPVSFTFVKGNGDIIPMITTNETGMAISKLSKVTTMEKIQIIVAKPDLVALVGSDQITSNYLRRLIENLPAPTVQFILQVSGPSIYIEAQESNLGQMLSPAYIVPELKKLLSSVGFTFTDNLAQADFMIQLQAESRSGSEVFGQYTAYVDLTVSVTEMKTGQEIHQQGASDIKGIHLDYQKAGLKAFETTRDRMTIEFAPDLLTAIQK
;
A
#
# COMPACT_ATOMS: atom_id res chain seq x y z
N MET A 1 -51.08 -7.91 -10.11
CA MET A 1 -50.33 -6.99 -9.22
C MET A 1 -49.08 -7.76 -8.82
N TYR A 2 -47.95 -7.39 -9.41
CA TYR A 2 -46.73 -8.20 -9.47
C TYR A 2 -45.88 -8.00 -8.21
N GLU A 3 -45.49 -9.10 -7.57
CA GLU A 3 -44.28 -9.21 -6.76
C GLU A 3 -43.32 -10.18 -7.48
N PRO A 4 -42.00 -9.94 -7.40
CA PRO A 4 -41.07 -11.05 -7.38
C PRO A 4 -40.03 -10.90 -6.28
N ASP A 5 -40.02 -11.90 -5.39
CA ASP A 5 -38.90 -12.25 -4.53
C ASP A 5 -38.52 -13.69 -4.88
N ARG A 6 -37.31 -13.90 -5.42
CA ARG A 6 -36.55 -15.17 -5.50
C ARG A 6 -35.39 -14.95 -6.46
N TRP A 7 -34.17 -14.77 -5.94
CA TRP A 7 -32.90 -15.30 -6.48
C TRP A 7 -31.77 -14.95 -5.49
N ILE A 8 -31.74 -15.66 -4.36
CA ILE A 8 -30.55 -15.79 -3.51
C ILE A 8 -30.41 -17.28 -3.17
N ARG A 9 -29.43 -17.93 -3.82
CA ARG A 9 -28.65 -19.12 -3.39
C ARG A 9 -28.01 -19.78 -4.62
N PHE A 10 -26.89 -20.48 -4.39
CA PHE A 10 -25.89 -21.03 -5.34
C PHE A 10 -24.81 -19.97 -5.67
N ILE A 11 -23.52 -20.10 -5.32
CA ILE A 11 -22.67 -21.28 -5.15
C ILE A 11 -21.67 -21.05 -4.01
N SER A 12 -21.68 -21.94 -3.02
CA SER A 12 -20.56 -22.26 -2.15
C SER A 12 -20.14 -23.69 -2.50
N THR A 13 -18.86 -23.94 -2.82
CA THR A 13 -17.94 -24.94 -2.21
C THR A 13 -16.74 -25.25 -3.13
N PHE A 14 -15.57 -25.39 -2.51
CA PHE A 14 -14.33 -26.08 -2.92
C PHE A 14 -13.34 -25.38 -3.86
N LEU A 15 -12.22 -24.91 -3.27
CA LEU A 15 -10.89 -25.38 -3.70
C LEU A 15 -9.91 -25.40 -2.53
N VAL A 16 -9.42 -26.60 -2.22
CA VAL A 16 -8.29 -26.88 -1.32
C VAL A 16 -7.00 -26.58 -2.09
N VAL A 17 -6.14 -25.69 -1.57
CA VAL A 17 -4.82 -25.41 -2.15
C VAL A 17 -3.77 -26.27 -1.45
N THR A 18 -3.30 -27.28 -2.17
CA THR A 18 -2.03 -28.00 -1.93
C THR A 18 -0.85 -27.09 -2.29
N ILE A 19 0.02 -26.81 -1.32
CA ILE A 19 1.29 -26.10 -1.55
C ILE A 19 2.31 -27.12 -2.08
N GLY A 20 2.55 -27.08 -3.38
CA GLY A 20 3.63 -27.80 -4.06
C GLY A 20 4.86 -26.92 -4.19
N CYS A 21 5.94 -27.35 -3.54
CA CYS A 21 7.28 -26.75 -3.61
C CYS A 21 7.85 -26.87 -5.03
N SER A 22 8.26 -25.76 -5.66
CA SER A 22 9.06 -25.78 -6.88
C SER A 22 10.31 -24.92 -6.71
N THR A 23 11.42 -25.64 -6.70
CA THR A 23 12.82 -25.22 -6.74
C THR A 23 13.14 -24.23 -7.87
N LYS A 24 13.79 -23.11 -7.54
CA LYS A 24 14.56 -22.31 -8.49
C LYS A 24 16.06 -22.43 -8.14
N GLN A 25 16.85 -22.89 -9.10
CA GLN A 25 18.32 -22.80 -9.11
C GLN A 25 18.75 -21.33 -9.24
N PRO A 26 19.85 -20.91 -8.58
CA PRO A 26 20.47 -19.63 -8.84
C PRO A 26 21.56 -19.72 -9.93
N VAL A 27 21.61 -18.67 -10.74
CA VAL A 27 22.65 -18.38 -11.75
C VAL A 27 23.93 -17.92 -11.03
N GLN A 28 25.06 -18.45 -11.49
CA GLN A 28 26.41 -18.07 -11.06
C GLN A 28 26.87 -16.78 -11.74
N ILE A 29 27.36 -15.80 -10.96
CA ILE A 29 28.35 -14.81 -11.40
C ILE A 29 29.35 -14.61 -10.25
N GLU A 30 30.63 -14.70 -10.61
CA GLU A 30 31.83 -14.65 -9.77
C GLU A 30 32.05 -13.30 -9.08
N SER A 31 32.47 -13.33 -7.81
CA SER A 31 33.46 -12.39 -7.25
C SER A 31 34.10 -13.02 -6.01
N SER A 32 35.19 -13.73 -6.24
CA SER A 32 36.09 -14.24 -5.20
C SER A 32 37.11 -13.17 -4.82
N VAL A 33 37.54 -13.23 -3.57
CA VAL A 33 38.61 -12.47 -2.88
C VAL A 33 38.03 -11.46 -1.89
N ASP A 34 38.09 -11.84 -0.60
CA ASP A 34 38.36 -10.97 0.58
C ASP A 34 37.63 -11.41 1.89
N LEU A 35 37.43 -12.71 2.10
CA LEU A 35 36.81 -13.25 3.34
C LEU A 35 37.78 -14.05 4.24
N ASP A 36 38.95 -14.44 3.72
CA ASP A 36 39.97 -15.16 4.50
C ASP A 36 40.99 -14.24 5.20
N GLN A 37 41.17 -12.99 4.75
CA GLN A 37 42.03 -12.02 5.44
C GLN A 37 41.39 -11.46 6.72
N GLN A 38 40.06 -11.28 6.76
CA GLN A 38 39.38 -10.76 7.96
C GLN A 38 39.29 -11.78 9.12
N ARG A 39 39.35 -13.09 8.82
CA ARG A 39 39.33 -14.13 9.86
C ARG A 39 40.68 -14.34 10.55
N GLN A 40 41.79 -13.95 9.93
CA GLN A 40 43.13 -14.05 10.53
C GLN A 40 43.46 -12.88 11.47
N LEU A 41 42.99 -11.66 11.18
CA LEU A 41 43.20 -10.47 12.04
C LEU A 41 42.45 -10.56 13.38
N THR A 42 41.30 -11.25 13.40
CA THR A 42 40.48 -11.37 14.62
C THR A 42 41.04 -12.39 15.63
N ARG A 43 41.91 -13.32 15.21
CA ARG A 43 42.58 -14.29 16.10
C ARG A 43 43.87 -13.77 16.72
N GLN A 44 44.54 -12.79 16.11
CA GLN A 44 45.77 -12.20 16.66
C GLN A 44 45.49 -11.18 17.79
N ARG A 45 44.34 -10.48 17.77
CA ARG A 45 43.98 -9.53 18.83
C ARG A 45 43.62 -10.17 20.17
N SER A 46 43.08 -11.39 20.16
CA SER A 46 42.72 -12.13 21.38
C SER A 46 43.91 -12.79 22.10
N GLN A 47 45.13 -12.75 21.52
CA GLN A 47 46.34 -13.31 22.13
C GLN A 47 47.29 -12.26 22.74
N GLN A 48 46.97 -10.96 22.65
CA GLN A 48 47.84 -9.88 23.17
C GLN A 48 47.36 -9.22 24.48
N GLU A 49 46.17 -9.53 25.00
CA GLU A 49 45.62 -8.84 26.19
C GLU A 49 45.60 -9.65 27.49
N VAL A 50 46.36 -10.76 27.56
CA VAL A 50 46.58 -11.49 28.82
C VAL A 50 48.07 -11.71 29.05
N THR A 51 48.86 -10.63 28.98
CA THR A 51 50.24 -10.64 29.48
C THR A 51 50.63 -9.27 30.03
N GLU A 52 50.04 -8.82 31.13
CA GLU A 52 50.66 -7.82 32.01
C GLU A 52 49.82 -7.66 33.29
N LEU A 53 50.21 -8.37 34.35
CA LEU A 53 50.24 -7.91 35.75
C LEU A 53 50.45 -9.12 36.68
N GLY A 54 51.60 -9.13 37.36
CA GLY A 54 51.76 -9.86 38.62
C GLY A 54 52.81 -10.96 38.66
N ASN A 55 54.10 -10.58 38.68
CA ASN A 55 55.17 -11.39 39.27
C ASN A 55 55.19 -11.18 40.79
N GLY A 56 55.35 -12.25 41.59
CA GLY A 56 55.47 -12.16 43.05
C GLY A 56 55.52 -13.51 43.80
N THR A 57 56.62 -14.22 43.61
CA THR A 57 57.24 -15.35 44.35
C THR A 57 56.73 -15.70 45.77
N GLN A 58 56.40 -16.98 46.05
CA GLN A 58 57.16 -17.94 46.89
C GLN A 58 56.37 -19.24 47.22
N GLN A 59 57.03 -20.37 47.00
CA GLN A 59 56.76 -21.76 47.43
C GLN A 59 57.07 -21.96 48.93
N PRO A 60 56.89 -23.16 49.55
CA PRO A 60 56.04 -24.32 49.21
C PRO A 60 55.35 -24.98 50.44
N SER A 61 54.73 -26.16 50.19
CA SER A 61 54.54 -27.32 51.10
C SER A 61 53.22 -27.39 51.86
N LYS A 62 52.56 -28.55 52.07
CA LYS A 62 52.72 -29.95 51.64
C LYS A 62 51.43 -30.67 52.09
N LEU A 63 51.02 -31.69 51.34
CA LEU A 63 50.36 -32.94 51.77
C LEU A 63 48.94 -32.95 52.40
N ALA A 64 48.15 -33.85 51.79
CA ALA A 64 47.38 -34.94 52.41
C ALA A 64 45.85 -34.79 52.55
N ASN A 65 45.19 -35.59 51.70
CA ASN A 65 43.92 -36.29 51.86
C ASN A 65 43.39 -36.42 53.29
N GLN A 66 42.06 -36.30 53.46
CA GLN A 66 41.21 -37.40 53.94
C GLN A 66 39.70 -37.07 53.88
N THR A 67 38.96 -38.04 53.34
CA THR A 67 37.51 -38.31 53.35
C THR A 67 36.96 -38.36 54.79
N THR A 68 35.73 -37.93 55.14
CA THR A 68 34.41 -38.64 55.12
C THR A 68 33.36 -37.77 55.93
N PRO A 69 32.05 -38.10 56.15
CA PRO A 69 30.92 -37.39 55.52
C PRO A 69 29.79 -36.82 56.46
N GLN A 70 28.84 -36.06 55.85
CA GLN A 70 27.43 -35.71 56.25
C GLN A 70 27.19 -34.68 57.39
N PRO A 71 26.01 -33.97 57.48
CA PRO A 71 24.75 -34.17 56.74
C PRO A 71 24.14 -32.91 56.05
N ARG A 72 23.16 -33.20 55.20
CA ARG A 72 22.31 -32.30 54.42
C ARG A 72 21.30 -31.61 55.35
N VAL A 73 21.42 -30.30 55.57
CA VAL A 73 20.35 -29.48 56.17
C VAL A 73 19.63 -28.75 55.03
N SER A 74 18.43 -29.23 54.72
CA SER A 74 17.48 -28.56 53.83
C SER A 74 16.99 -27.27 54.48
N LYS A 75 17.52 -26.11 54.05
CA LYS A 75 16.88 -24.81 54.29
C LYS A 75 15.70 -24.66 53.33
N LYS A 76 14.50 -24.73 53.91
CA LYS A 76 13.24 -24.32 53.29
C LYS A 76 13.28 -22.79 53.18
N THR A 77 13.41 -22.25 51.97
CA THR A 77 13.37 -20.80 51.73
C THR A 77 11.96 -20.29 52.02
N ALA A 78 11.81 -19.39 53.00
CA ALA A 78 10.56 -18.71 53.29
C ALA A 78 10.21 -17.79 52.11
N ALA A 79 8.98 -17.91 51.58
CA ALA A 79 8.45 -17.01 50.57
C ALA A 79 8.30 -15.61 51.17
N VAL A 80 8.89 -14.59 50.54
CA VAL A 80 8.71 -13.19 50.93
C VAL A 80 7.23 -12.85 50.78
N PRO A 81 6.53 -12.43 51.85
CA PRO A 81 5.11 -12.10 51.76
C PRO A 81 4.88 -11.01 50.71
N MET A 82 3.81 -11.18 49.93
CA MET A 82 3.47 -10.28 48.82
C MET A 82 3.32 -8.83 49.33
N PRO A 83 4.08 -7.87 48.77
CA PRO A 83 3.89 -6.45 49.05
C PRO A 83 2.50 -5.97 48.61
N ASP A 84 2.09 -4.78 49.04
CA ASP A 84 0.78 -4.24 48.69
C ASP A 84 0.71 -3.67 47.26
N TRP A 85 1.84 -3.18 46.71
CA TRP A 85 1.89 -2.51 45.40
C TRP A 85 1.45 -3.35 44.18
N PRO A 86 1.61 -4.69 44.12
CA PRO A 86 1.07 -5.48 43.02
C PRO A 86 -0.44 -5.77 43.17
N ARG A 87 -1.06 -5.42 44.31
CA ARG A 87 -2.53 -5.51 44.54
C ARG A 87 -3.22 -4.15 44.48
N VAL A 88 -2.56 -3.12 44.99
CA VAL A 88 -3.07 -1.75 45.08
C VAL A 88 -2.07 -0.84 44.41
N ARG A 89 -2.48 -0.18 43.32
CA ARG A 89 -1.62 0.79 42.63
C ARG A 89 -1.22 1.91 43.59
N PRO A 90 0.08 2.20 43.76
CA PRO A 90 0.52 3.35 44.52
C PRO A 90 0.03 4.65 43.87
N ILE A 91 -0.34 5.64 44.67
CA ILE A 91 -0.72 6.98 44.20
C ILE A 91 0.44 7.91 44.52
N ASP A 92 1.07 8.47 43.49
CA ASP A 92 2.13 9.45 43.63
C ASP A 92 1.89 10.59 42.64
N SER A 93 1.73 11.82 43.14
CA SER A 93 1.53 12.98 42.28
C SER A 93 2.81 13.39 41.53
N ALA A 94 3.99 13.08 42.08
CA ALA A 94 5.30 13.49 41.58
C ALA A 94 5.94 12.50 40.61
N HIS A 95 5.42 11.26 40.53
CA HIS A 95 5.95 10.22 39.65
C HIS A 95 4.87 9.65 38.72
N TYR A 96 5.26 9.27 37.51
CA TYR A 96 4.51 8.32 36.69
C TYR A 96 4.84 6.90 37.17
N ILE A 97 3.85 6.01 37.17
CA ILE A 97 3.96 4.67 37.77
C ILE A 97 3.62 3.60 36.73
N GLY A 98 4.44 2.56 36.66
CA GLY A 98 4.15 1.37 35.85
C GLY A 98 4.44 0.08 36.59
N ILE A 99 3.54 -0.89 36.48
CA ILE A 99 3.60 -2.18 37.14
C ILE A 99 3.51 -3.29 36.09
N GLY A 100 4.66 -3.92 35.84
CA GLY A 100 4.76 -4.99 34.86
C GLY A 100 4.68 -6.36 35.51
N ARG A 101 3.97 -7.30 34.85
CA ARG A 101 3.94 -8.72 35.23
C ARG A 101 4.35 -9.59 34.05
N ALA A 102 5.14 -10.64 34.27
CA ALA A 102 5.35 -11.71 33.30
C ALA A 102 5.27 -13.09 33.96
N ASP A 103 4.90 -14.09 33.16
CA ASP A 103 4.93 -15.49 33.58
C ASP A 103 6.37 -16.01 33.52
N LYS A 104 6.83 -16.67 34.57
CA LYS A 104 8.20 -17.19 34.70
C LYS A 104 8.50 -18.34 33.74
N THR A 105 7.48 -18.97 33.18
CA THR A 105 7.64 -20.02 32.16
C THR A 105 8.10 -19.46 30.81
N LEU A 106 7.95 -18.16 30.58
CA LEU A 106 8.36 -17.51 29.34
C LEU A 106 9.86 -17.17 29.34
N PRO A 107 10.55 -17.27 28.19
CA PRO A 107 11.93 -16.82 28.07
C PRO A 107 12.02 -15.32 28.33
N ASN A 108 13.09 -14.87 29.00
CA ASN A 108 13.32 -13.47 29.32
C ASN A 108 12.15 -12.79 30.06
N TYR A 109 11.42 -13.52 30.92
CA TYR A 109 10.26 -13.02 31.66
C TYR A 109 10.54 -11.70 32.40
N ALA A 110 11.73 -11.51 32.96
CA ALA A 110 12.10 -10.26 33.65
C ALA A 110 12.10 -9.06 32.69
N GLN A 111 12.64 -9.23 31.48
CA GLN A 111 12.62 -8.20 30.44
C GLN A 111 11.19 -7.96 29.93
N GLN A 112 10.38 -9.01 29.80
CA GLN A 112 8.98 -8.85 29.41
C GLN A 112 8.16 -8.08 30.45
N ALA A 113 8.38 -8.38 31.74
CA ALA A 113 7.75 -7.63 32.83
C ALA A 113 8.22 -6.18 32.81
N ARG A 114 9.52 -5.93 32.61
CA ARG A 114 10.06 -4.57 32.48
C ARG A 114 9.42 -3.83 31.30
N ASN A 115 9.34 -4.44 30.12
CA ASN A 115 8.71 -3.84 28.95
C ASN A 115 7.22 -3.49 29.21
N ARG A 116 6.50 -4.34 29.95
CA ARG A 116 5.12 -4.07 30.37
C ARG A 116 5.02 -2.91 31.35
N ALA A 117 5.94 -2.81 32.30
CA ALA A 117 6.00 -1.67 33.22
C ALA A 117 6.29 -0.36 32.48
N LEU A 118 7.24 -0.35 31.55
CA LEU A 118 7.55 0.82 30.72
C LEU A 118 6.37 1.23 29.83
N ALA A 119 5.64 0.27 29.26
CA ALA A 119 4.42 0.53 28.48
C ALA A 119 3.31 1.14 29.34
N GLU A 120 3.21 0.77 30.61
CA GLU A 120 2.25 1.37 31.54
C GLU A 120 2.64 2.79 31.95
N VAL A 121 3.93 3.06 32.21
CA VAL A 121 4.43 4.44 32.40
C VAL A 121 4.11 5.30 31.18
N ALA A 122 4.39 4.81 29.97
CA ALA A 122 4.10 5.51 28.73
C ALA A 122 2.60 5.78 28.55
N SER A 123 1.74 4.83 28.93
CA SER A 123 0.29 5.00 28.90
C SER A 123 -0.18 6.08 29.88
N GLU A 124 0.40 6.15 31.08
CA GLU A 124 0.08 7.21 32.05
C GLU A 124 0.47 8.60 31.54
N ILE A 125 1.66 8.72 30.93
CA ILE A 125 2.11 9.96 30.26
C ILE A 125 1.14 10.32 29.14
N THR A 126 0.78 9.35 28.30
CA THR A 126 -0.13 9.57 27.16
C THR A 126 -1.48 10.11 27.66
N VAL A 127 -2.09 9.51 28.68
CA VAL A 127 -3.36 10.02 29.23
C VAL A 127 -3.23 11.47 29.73
N SER A 128 -2.09 11.83 30.33
CA SER A 128 -1.85 13.18 30.83
C SER A 128 -1.64 14.22 29.73
N VAL A 129 -1.09 13.83 28.57
CA VAL A 129 -0.62 14.76 27.53
C VAL A 129 -1.48 14.69 26.25
N ALA A 130 -2.25 13.62 26.04
CA ALA A 130 -2.95 13.36 24.79
C ALA A 130 -4.11 14.33 24.50
N SER A 131 -4.89 14.77 25.49
CA SER A 131 -6.14 15.52 25.20
C SER A 131 -5.94 16.77 24.35
N GLU A 132 -4.87 17.53 24.56
CA GLU A 132 -4.57 18.75 23.79
C GLU A 132 -3.83 18.45 22.47
N LEU A 133 -2.84 17.56 22.52
CA LEU A 133 -2.04 17.20 21.34
C LEU A 133 -2.88 16.46 20.29
N VAL A 134 -3.81 15.60 20.74
CA VAL A 134 -4.69 14.83 19.86
C VAL A 134 -5.67 15.75 19.12
N SER A 135 -6.27 16.73 19.80
CA SER A 135 -7.18 17.68 19.13
C SER A 135 -6.45 18.42 18.02
N THR A 136 -5.27 18.98 18.33
CA THR A 136 -4.45 19.73 17.38
C THR A 136 -4.02 18.87 16.20
N ALA A 137 -3.62 17.62 16.47
CA ALA A 137 -3.19 16.69 15.43
C ALA A 137 -4.34 16.33 14.48
N VAL A 138 -5.49 15.92 15.03
CA VAL A 138 -6.68 15.53 14.27
C VAL A 138 -7.18 16.68 13.39
N GLU A 139 -7.24 17.90 13.93
CA GLU A 139 -7.69 19.09 13.19
C GLU A 139 -6.82 19.41 11.96
N LYS A 140 -5.49 19.26 12.10
CA LYS A 140 -4.54 19.66 11.05
C LYS A 140 -4.21 18.55 10.06
N SER A 141 -4.16 17.29 10.50
CA SER A 141 -3.78 16.15 9.65
C SER A 141 -4.97 15.34 9.12
N GLY A 142 -6.15 15.44 9.74
CA GLY A 142 -7.30 14.59 9.45
C GLY A 142 -7.15 13.14 9.91
N MET A 143 -6.16 12.85 10.77
CA MET A 143 -5.95 11.52 11.36
C MET A 143 -7.08 11.15 12.32
N LEU A 144 -7.25 9.84 12.56
CA LEU A 144 -8.16 9.36 13.59
C LEU A 144 -7.54 9.55 14.98
N THR A 145 -8.37 9.89 15.98
CA THR A 145 -7.95 10.04 17.39
C THR A 145 -7.13 8.83 17.87
N GLN A 146 -7.58 7.62 17.53
CA GLN A 146 -6.90 6.37 17.91
C GLN A 146 -5.52 6.25 17.28
N GLU A 147 -5.34 6.64 16.01
CA GLU A 147 -4.04 6.60 15.33
C GLU A 147 -3.05 7.56 16.01
N VAL A 148 -3.51 8.74 16.40
CA VAL A 148 -2.68 9.74 17.09
C VAL A 148 -2.29 9.26 18.49
N GLU A 149 -3.24 8.71 19.26
CA GLU A 149 -2.96 8.15 20.59
C GLU A 149 -1.96 7.00 20.54
N GLU A 150 -2.06 6.14 19.52
CA GLU A 150 -1.12 5.03 19.32
C GLU A 150 0.28 5.51 18.94
N GLU A 151 0.40 6.53 18.08
CA GLU A 151 1.67 7.16 17.72
C GLU A 151 2.32 7.82 18.95
N ILE A 152 1.58 8.63 19.72
CA ILE A 152 2.08 9.27 20.95
C ILE A 152 2.56 8.20 21.94
N ARG A 153 1.77 7.15 22.18
CA ARG A 153 2.14 6.06 23.09
C ARG A 153 3.40 5.34 22.63
N SER A 154 3.49 5.03 21.34
CA SER A 154 4.64 4.35 20.74
C SER A 154 5.92 5.19 20.87
N THR A 155 5.86 6.47 20.48
CA THR A 155 6.99 7.39 20.57
C THR A 155 7.42 7.61 22.01
N THR A 156 6.46 7.82 22.92
CA THR A 156 6.73 7.95 24.37
C THR A 156 7.43 6.72 24.93
N GLN A 157 7.03 5.51 24.50
CA GLN A 157 7.66 4.28 24.95
C GLN A 157 9.09 4.11 24.41
N VAL A 158 9.37 4.55 23.19
CA VAL A 158 10.70 4.50 22.56
C VAL A 158 11.66 5.51 23.21
N GLU A 159 11.18 6.71 23.50
CA GLU A 159 11.98 7.83 24.04
C GLU A 159 12.09 7.82 25.57
N LEU A 160 11.49 6.83 26.24
CA LEU A 160 11.40 6.73 27.69
C LEU A 160 12.78 6.52 28.32
N GLU A 161 13.26 7.53 29.05
CA GLU A 161 14.58 7.52 29.70
C GLU A 161 14.48 7.92 31.18
N GLY A 162 15.40 7.37 31.99
CA GLY A 162 15.48 7.66 33.43
C GLY A 162 14.32 7.10 34.24
N VAL A 163 13.78 5.95 33.83
CA VAL A 163 12.83 5.17 34.62
C VAL A 163 13.58 4.33 35.65
N ASP A 164 13.22 4.52 36.91
CA ASP A 164 13.81 3.81 38.04
C ASP A 164 13.00 2.56 38.40
N THR A 165 13.70 1.51 38.81
CA THR A 165 13.06 0.31 39.38
C THR A 165 12.93 0.50 40.88
N VAL A 166 11.70 0.64 41.36
CA VAL A 166 11.39 0.86 42.78
C VAL A 166 11.39 -0.46 43.54
N ALA A 167 10.73 -1.48 42.98
CA ALA A 167 10.61 -2.78 43.62
C ALA A 167 10.44 -3.90 42.59
N THR A 168 10.85 -5.10 43.00
CA THR A 168 10.55 -6.35 42.31
C THR A 168 9.94 -7.33 43.30
N TRP A 169 9.03 -8.16 42.82
CA TRP A 169 8.47 -9.24 43.61
C TRP A 169 8.12 -10.42 42.72
N ASP A 170 8.26 -11.62 43.24
CA ASP A 170 7.99 -12.82 42.47
C ASP A 170 7.40 -13.93 43.33
N ASP A 171 6.54 -14.73 42.72
CA ASP A 171 6.00 -15.96 43.29
C ASP A 171 6.41 -17.17 42.43
N ASN A 172 5.82 -18.34 42.65
CA ASN A 172 6.19 -19.55 41.89
C ASN A 172 5.84 -19.46 40.38
N GLN A 173 4.94 -18.56 39.98
CA GLN A 173 4.41 -18.47 38.62
C GLN A 173 4.73 -17.13 37.94
N TYR A 174 4.71 -16.03 38.67
CA TYR A 174 4.80 -14.68 38.13
C TYR A 174 5.99 -13.90 38.68
N TYR A 175 6.51 -13.03 37.83
CA TYR A 175 7.48 -12.00 38.18
C TYR A 175 6.85 -10.63 37.96
N TRP A 176 6.94 -9.79 38.97
CA TRP A 176 6.40 -8.43 39.01
C TRP A 176 7.52 -7.41 39.18
N ILE A 177 7.38 -6.27 38.51
CA ILE A 177 8.29 -5.14 38.61
C ILE A 177 7.51 -3.85 38.71
N TYR A 178 7.88 -3.01 39.66
CA TYR A 178 7.36 -1.66 39.84
C TYR A 178 8.42 -0.65 39.43
N CYS A 179 8.08 0.17 38.44
CA CYS A 179 8.89 1.26 37.94
C CYS A 179 8.24 2.61 38.22
N CYS A 180 9.05 3.64 38.42
CA CYS A 180 8.60 5.03 38.50
C CYS A 180 9.46 5.96 37.64
N LEU A 181 8.88 7.11 37.28
CA LEU A 181 9.58 8.18 36.56
C LEU A 181 9.19 9.52 37.17
N ASN A 182 10.18 10.30 37.61
CA ASN A 182 9.92 11.62 38.17
C ASN A 182 9.38 12.58 37.09
N LYS A 183 8.24 13.21 37.37
CA LYS A 183 7.55 14.08 36.39
C LYS A 183 8.35 15.34 36.05
N LEU A 184 9.03 15.93 37.03
CA LEU A 184 9.83 17.14 36.83
C LEU A 184 11.09 16.84 36.01
N ASP A 185 11.81 15.77 36.34
CA ASP A 185 13.00 15.36 35.58
C ASP A 185 12.64 14.98 34.14
N TYR A 186 11.53 14.26 33.95
CA TYR A 186 11.01 13.96 32.62
C TYR A 186 10.69 15.23 31.84
N ALA A 187 9.97 16.19 32.44
CA ALA A 187 9.64 17.45 31.80
C ALA A 187 10.88 18.27 31.42
N ASN A 188 11.90 18.31 32.28
CA ASN A 188 13.16 19.01 32.01
C ASN A 188 13.93 18.37 30.84
N ARG A 189 14.06 17.04 30.83
CA ARG A 189 14.70 16.32 29.70
C ARG A 189 13.92 16.50 28.40
N GLN A 190 12.59 16.51 28.48
CA GLN A 190 11.76 16.74 27.31
C GLN A 190 11.95 18.16 26.76
N ALA A 191 11.97 19.17 27.64
CA ALA A 191 12.22 20.54 27.25
C ALA A 191 13.60 20.72 26.60
N GLU A 192 14.64 20.06 27.12
CA GLU A 192 15.98 20.07 26.52
C GLU A 192 16.00 19.41 25.14
N LYS A 193 15.38 18.23 24.97
CA LYS A 193 15.25 17.55 23.67
C LYS A 193 14.54 18.43 22.65
N VAL A 194 13.42 19.05 23.06
CA VAL A 194 12.64 19.94 22.21
C VAL A 194 13.44 21.20 21.84
N ALA A 195 14.15 21.82 22.78
CA ALA A 195 14.98 22.99 22.51
C ALA A 195 16.12 22.68 21.52
N ASN A 196 16.81 21.55 21.70
CA ASN A 196 17.86 21.11 20.78
C ASN A 196 17.31 20.83 19.38
N ALA A 197 16.17 20.13 19.27
CA ALA A 197 15.50 19.87 18.00
C ALA A 197 15.03 21.17 17.32
N ALA A 198 14.47 22.11 18.08
CA ALA A 198 14.03 23.40 17.59
C ALA A 198 15.20 24.26 17.11
N GLY A 199 16.36 24.21 17.77
CA GLY A 199 17.59 24.87 17.32
C GLY A 199 18.05 24.34 15.96
N LEU A 200 18.12 23.03 15.79
CA LEU A 200 18.47 22.41 14.50
C LEU A 200 17.48 22.77 13.38
N ALA A 201 16.18 22.75 13.69
CA ALA A 201 15.14 23.14 12.74
C ALA A 201 15.23 24.63 12.37
N LEU A 202 15.55 25.49 13.34
CA LEU A 202 15.74 26.92 13.13
C LEU A 202 16.95 27.18 12.21
N ASP A 203 18.08 26.52 12.44
CA ASP A 203 19.28 26.66 11.59
C ASP A 203 18.98 26.28 10.14
N LEU A 204 18.26 25.17 9.92
CA LEU A 204 17.83 24.71 8.59
C LEU A 204 16.86 25.70 7.94
N TYR A 205 15.89 26.22 8.70
CA TYR A 205 14.95 27.22 8.23
C TYR A 205 15.65 28.54 7.87
N GLN A 206 16.56 29.03 8.71
CA GLN A 206 17.36 30.23 8.44
C GLN A 206 18.21 30.04 7.18
N THR A 207 18.82 28.86 7.01
CA THR A 207 19.55 28.50 5.77
C THR A 207 18.65 28.59 4.54
N ALA A 208 17.41 28.15 4.63
CA ALA A 208 16.42 28.26 3.54
C ALA A 208 16.11 29.73 3.20
N THR A 209 15.93 30.58 4.21
CA THR A 209 15.58 32.00 4.02
C THR A 209 16.76 32.91 3.67
N GLY A 210 17.98 32.55 4.07
CA GLY A 210 19.19 33.35 3.86
C GLY A 210 19.89 33.11 2.52
N ASN A 211 19.59 32.01 1.83
CA ASN A 211 20.17 31.71 0.53
C ASN A 211 19.42 32.45 -0.59
N THR A 212 19.97 33.56 -1.07
CA THR A 212 19.43 34.31 -2.23
C THR A 212 19.55 33.50 -3.54
N GLU A 213 20.42 32.49 -3.60
CA GLU A 213 20.55 31.55 -4.73
C GLU A 213 19.43 30.47 -4.78
N SER A 214 18.49 30.50 -3.81
CA SER A 214 17.32 29.60 -3.73
C SER A 214 16.18 29.95 -4.72
N GLU A 215 16.45 30.72 -5.78
CA GLU A 215 15.49 31.00 -6.87
C GLU A 215 14.89 29.71 -7.47
N GLN A 216 15.51 28.55 -7.23
CA GLN A 216 14.96 27.24 -7.49
C GLN A 216 14.04 26.77 -6.37
N LEU A 217 12.74 27.00 -6.55
CA LEU A 217 11.67 26.60 -5.64
C LEU A 217 11.76 25.13 -5.16
N THR A 218 12.23 24.18 -5.99
CA THR A 218 12.41 22.77 -5.57
C THR A 218 13.37 22.63 -4.39
N SER A 219 14.51 23.33 -4.44
CA SER A 219 15.52 23.31 -3.37
C SER A 219 14.97 23.96 -2.11
N LEU A 220 14.23 25.06 -2.25
CA LEU A 220 13.55 25.73 -1.14
C LEU A 220 12.52 24.82 -0.46
N LEU A 221 11.70 24.12 -1.24
CA LEU A 221 10.74 23.13 -0.75
C LEU A 221 11.46 22.01 0.03
N SER A 222 12.56 21.48 -0.50
CA SER A 222 13.34 20.45 0.19
C SER A 222 13.92 20.96 1.51
N LEU A 223 14.45 22.19 1.56
CA LEU A 223 14.98 22.78 2.80
C LEU A 223 13.89 23.01 3.85
N TYR A 224 12.71 23.50 3.46
CA TYR A 224 11.59 23.64 4.40
C TYR A 224 11.13 22.29 4.95
N LEU A 225 11.05 21.26 4.10
CA LEU A 225 10.72 19.91 4.55
C LEU A 225 11.80 19.33 5.47
N GLN A 226 13.08 19.54 5.16
CA GLN A 226 14.21 19.15 6.01
C GLN A 226 14.16 19.85 7.37
N ALA A 227 13.77 21.13 7.43
CA ALA A 227 13.61 21.88 8.68
C ALA A 227 12.51 21.31 9.59
N LEU A 228 11.53 20.57 9.04
CA LEU A 228 10.50 19.88 9.83
C LEU A 228 10.98 18.54 10.42
N LEU A 229 12.04 17.93 9.87
CA LEU A 229 12.50 16.60 10.29
C LEU A 229 13.00 16.55 11.74
N PRO A 230 13.82 17.50 12.24
CA PRO A 230 14.27 17.48 13.63
C PRO A 230 13.12 17.58 14.64
N ILE A 231 12.05 18.28 14.28
CA ILE A 231 10.90 18.57 15.14
C ILE A 231 9.69 17.67 14.86
N GLN A 232 9.83 16.64 14.02
CA GLN A 232 8.69 15.85 13.53
C GLN A 232 7.86 15.18 14.65
N ASN A 233 8.49 14.78 15.77
CA ASN A 233 7.83 14.20 16.93
C ASN A 233 7.19 15.24 17.87
N TYR A 234 7.40 16.54 17.62
CA TYR A 234 7.00 17.64 18.49
C TYR A 234 6.11 18.68 17.78
N LEU A 235 5.66 18.40 16.56
CA LEU A 235 4.88 19.35 15.74
C LEU A 235 3.49 19.70 16.31
N THR A 236 2.99 18.91 17.27
CA THR A 236 1.73 19.16 17.98
C THR A 236 1.91 20.13 19.16
N GLN A 237 3.15 20.46 19.54
CA GLN A 237 3.48 21.37 20.63
C GLN A 237 3.75 22.78 20.09
N PRO A 238 3.52 23.84 20.89
CA PRO A 238 3.93 25.20 20.53
C PRO A 238 5.45 25.34 20.62
N LEU A 239 6.15 25.33 19.48
CA LEU A 239 7.60 25.50 19.40
C LEU A 239 7.96 26.97 19.16
N THR A 240 8.00 27.76 20.24
CA THR A 240 8.39 29.17 20.17
C THR A 240 9.90 29.31 20.15
N VAL A 241 10.43 30.01 19.15
CA VAL A 241 11.86 30.36 19.02
C VAL A 241 12.02 31.85 18.75
N SER A 242 13.14 32.41 19.20
CA SER A 242 13.53 33.79 18.90
C SER A 242 14.40 33.84 17.64
N LEU A 243 14.05 34.71 16.70
CA LEU A 243 14.87 35.00 15.52
C LEU A 243 15.97 36.02 15.85
N ASP A 244 16.94 36.16 14.94
CA ASP A 244 18.08 37.09 15.07
C ASP A 244 17.64 38.57 15.22
N ASP A 245 16.45 38.92 14.71
CA ASP A 245 15.85 40.25 14.83
C ASP A 245 15.10 40.47 16.16
N GLY A 246 15.12 39.47 17.06
CA GLY A 246 14.45 39.50 18.36
C GLY A 246 12.96 39.18 18.32
N SER A 247 12.39 38.83 17.16
CA SER A 247 11.01 38.40 17.07
C SER A 247 10.81 36.95 17.54
N GLU A 248 9.70 36.69 18.23
CA GLU A 248 9.32 35.33 18.60
C GLU A 248 8.31 34.76 17.60
N ILE A 249 8.60 33.56 17.10
CA ILE A 249 7.73 32.85 16.15
C ILE A 249 7.44 31.44 16.64
N GLN A 250 6.29 30.91 16.26
CA GLN A 250 6.03 29.46 16.32
C GLN A 250 6.63 28.80 15.08
N LEU A 251 7.80 28.18 15.25
CA LEU A 251 8.65 27.71 14.16
C LEU A 251 7.91 26.78 13.20
N GLN A 252 7.21 25.79 13.73
CA GLN A 252 6.45 24.79 12.98
C GLN A 252 5.33 25.42 12.13
N ASN A 253 4.60 26.40 12.69
CA ASN A 253 3.54 27.09 11.95
C ASN A 253 4.13 27.98 10.85
N ARG A 254 5.26 28.63 11.13
CA ARG A 254 5.95 29.47 10.15
C ARG A 254 6.46 28.64 8.97
N ILE A 255 7.20 27.55 9.24
CA ILE A 255 7.70 26.66 8.19
C ILE A 255 6.55 26.10 7.36
N TYR A 256 5.46 25.67 8.00
CA TYR A 256 4.29 25.13 7.29
C TYR A 256 3.61 26.17 6.39
N ALA A 257 3.47 27.41 6.85
CA ALA A 257 2.89 28.49 6.04
C ALA A 257 3.77 28.83 4.81
N GLU A 258 5.09 28.90 4.99
CA GLU A 258 6.04 29.13 3.90
C GLU A 258 6.05 27.95 2.91
N LEU A 259 5.96 26.72 3.41
CA LEU A 259 5.84 25.52 2.60
C LEU A 259 4.55 25.53 1.77
N GLN A 260 3.40 25.87 2.38
CA GLN A 260 2.13 26.03 1.65
C GLN A 260 2.23 27.11 0.56
N ALA A 261 2.82 28.26 0.88
CA ALA A 261 3.02 29.34 -0.08
C ALA A 261 3.95 28.92 -1.22
N ALA A 262 5.01 28.18 -0.94
CA ALA A 262 5.93 27.63 -1.93
C ALA A 262 5.22 26.60 -2.84
N VAL A 263 4.46 25.67 -2.26
CA VAL A 263 3.68 24.68 -3.04
C VAL A 263 2.64 25.36 -3.93
N GLY A 264 2.00 26.43 -3.46
CA GLY A 264 1.02 27.20 -4.22
C GLY A 264 1.59 27.91 -5.47
N GLN A 265 2.92 28.03 -5.57
CA GLN A 265 3.58 28.61 -6.75
C GLN A 265 3.84 27.58 -7.86
N ILE A 266 3.68 26.29 -7.57
CA ILE A 266 3.89 25.21 -8.53
C ILE A 266 2.75 25.23 -9.56
N SER A 267 3.12 25.12 -10.83
CA SER A 267 2.22 24.88 -11.97
C SER A 267 2.57 23.53 -12.60
N VAL A 268 1.55 22.74 -12.93
CA VAL A 268 1.69 21.40 -13.52
C VAL A 268 0.78 21.33 -14.74
N GLN A 269 1.33 20.97 -15.90
CA GLN A 269 0.60 20.90 -17.16
C GLN A 269 0.94 19.62 -17.93
N ALA A 270 -0.07 18.92 -18.44
CA ALA A 270 0.12 17.81 -19.34
C ALA A 270 0.30 18.33 -20.77
N LYS A 271 1.31 17.83 -21.50
CA LYS A 271 1.50 18.18 -22.92
C LYS A 271 0.42 17.56 -23.82
N GLN A 272 -0.07 16.39 -23.42
CA GLN A 272 -1.17 15.69 -24.08
C GLN A 272 -2.00 15.01 -23.01
N ALA A 273 -3.16 15.57 -22.69
CA ALA A 273 -4.05 15.05 -21.65
C ALA A 273 -4.91 13.88 -22.14
N GLU A 274 -5.29 13.86 -23.42
CA GLU A 274 -6.09 12.79 -24.00
C GLU A 274 -5.23 11.86 -24.84
N ILE A 275 -5.25 10.58 -24.49
CA ILE A 275 -4.35 9.58 -25.07
C ILE A 275 -5.17 8.36 -25.52
N PRO A 276 -5.22 8.06 -26.82
CA PRO A 276 -5.79 6.82 -27.30
C PRO A 276 -4.86 5.65 -26.97
N VAL A 277 -5.40 4.59 -26.35
CA VAL A 277 -4.65 3.38 -26.00
C VAL A 277 -5.45 2.16 -26.44
N LYS A 278 -4.78 1.16 -27.03
CA LYS A 278 -5.43 -0.10 -27.37
C LYS A 278 -5.14 -1.15 -26.31
N PHE A 279 -6.18 -1.78 -25.77
CA PHE A 279 -6.07 -2.83 -24.76
C PHE A 279 -5.24 -4.02 -25.27
N GLY A 280 -4.44 -4.63 -24.39
CA GLY A 280 -3.67 -5.83 -24.70
C GLY A 280 -2.43 -5.63 -25.57
N GLN A 281 -2.22 -4.44 -26.15
CA GLN A 281 -0.99 -4.11 -26.85
C GLN A 281 0.05 -3.56 -25.87
N THR A 282 1.29 -4.02 -25.99
CA THR A 282 2.42 -3.36 -25.35
C THR A 282 2.66 -2.05 -26.08
N VAL A 283 2.20 -0.96 -25.49
CA VAL A 283 2.36 0.39 -26.04
C VAL A 283 3.29 1.12 -25.11
N SER A 284 4.37 1.71 -25.62
CA SER A 284 5.18 2.65 -24.84
C SER A 284 4.59 4.05 -24.99
N VAL A 285 3.54 4.34 -24.22
CA VAL A 285 2.95 5.69 -24.18
C VAL A 285 3.74 6.55 -23.21
N GLU A 286 4.18 7.73 -23.66
CA GLU A 286 4.84 8.71 -22.81
C GLU A 286 3.84 9.69 -22.21
N LEU A 287 3.75 9.71 -20.88
CA LEU A 287 2.98 10.69 -20.12
C LEU A 287 3.90 11.86 -19.77
N ARG A 288 3.74 12.96 -20.50
CA ARG A 288 4.62 14.13 -20.42
C ARG A 288 3.99 15.25 -19.59
N VAL A 289 4.60 15.55 -18.45
CA VAL A 289 4.19 16.60 -17.52
C VAL A 289 5.25 17.69 -17.48
N GLN A 290 4.84 18.93 -17.75
CA GLN A 290 5.65 20.13 -17.55
C GLN A 290 5.36 20.68 -16.16
N THR A 291 6.41 21.00 -15.42
CA THR A 291 6.35 21.67 -14.12
C THR A 291 7.07 23.02 -14.19
N SER A 292 6.50 24.05 -13.57
CA SER A 292 7.09 25.39 -13.54
C SER A 292 6.63 26.21 -12.34
N VAL A 293 7.38 27.25 -12.01
CA VAL A 293 6.92 28.39 -11.20
C VAL A 293 6.32 29.41 -12.15
N GLY A 294 5.05 29.77 -11.92
CA GLY A 294 4.30 30.62 -12.85
C GLY A 294 4.33 30.06 -14.28
N ALA A 295 4.55 30.94 -15.26
CA ALA A 295 4.47 30.58 -16.69
C ALA A 295 5.81 30.13 -17.32
N SER A 296 6.96 30.32 -16.68
CA SER A 296 8.25 30.28 -17.40
C SER A 296 9.41 29.60 -16.69
N THR A 297 9.45 29.54 -15.36
CA THR A 297 10.64 29.01 -14.67
C THR A 297 10.48 27.52 -14.42
N PRO A 298 11.27 26.64 -15.07
CA PRO A 298 11.11 25.19 -14.91
C PRO A 298 11.48 24.73 -13.50
N LEU A 299 10.72 23.78 -12.97
CA LEU A 299 11.05 23.13 -11.69
C LEU A 299 11.90 21.91 -11.95
N VAL A 300 13.20 22.03 -11.68
CA VAL A 300 14.18 20.96 -11.86
C VAL A 300 14.21 20.08 -10.61
N GLN A 301 14.48 18.78 -10.77
CA GLN A 301 14.63 17.82 -9.68
C GLN A 301 13.39 17.61 -8.79
N LEU A 302 12.20 17.99 -9.26
CA LEU A 302 10.94 17.76 -8.56
C LEU A 302 10.43 16.34 -8.84
N PRO A 303 10.24 15.48 -7.83
CA PRO A 303 9.57 14.20 -7.99
C PRO A 303 8.10 14.39 -8.35
N VAL A 304 7.64 13.67 -9.38
CA VAL A 304 6.24 13.64 -9.80
C VAL A 304 5.77 12.19 -9.77
N SER A 305 4.73 11.95 -8.98
CA SER A 305 4.03 10.66 -8.90
C SER A 305 3.00 10.55 -10.02
N PHE A 306 2.77 9.33 -10.50
CA PHE A 306 1.75 8.97 -11.50
C PHE A 306 0.92 7.81 -10.96
N THR A 307 -0.38 8.03 -10.79
CA THR A 307 -1.26 7.05 -10.13
C THR A 307 -2.56 6.88 -10.90
N PHE A 308 -2.98 5.64 -11.12
CA PHE A 308 -4.31 5.35 -11.64
C PHE A 308 -5.36 5.67 -10.56
N VAL A 309 -6.28 6.59 -10.86
CA VAL A 309 -7.48 6.83 -10.04
C VAL A 309 -8.71 6.11 -10.60
N LYS A 310 -8.64 5.70 -11.87
CA LYS A 310 -9.61 4.85 -12.53
C LYS A 310 -8.92 3.98 -13.57
N GLY A 311 -9.25 2.69 -13.61
CA GLY A 311 -8.54 1.70 -14.43
C GLY A 311 -7.26 1.19 -13.75
N ASN A 312 -6.43 0.48 -14.51
CA ASN A 312 -5.19 -0.11 -14.01
C ASN A 312 -4.23 -0.43 -15.18
N GLY A 313 -2.93 -0.44 -14.89
CA GLY A 313 -1.89 -0.69 -15.88
C GLY A 313 -0.48 -0.63 -15.32
N ASP A 314 0.48 -1.03 -16.15
CA ASP A 314 1.90 -1.02 -15.82
C ASP A 314 2.49 0.33 -16.21
N ILE A 315 2.80 1.14 -15.19
CA ILE A 315 3.32 2.50 -15.32
C ILE A 315 4.55 2.69 -14.43
N ILE A 316 5.49 3.54 -14.84
CA ILE A 316 6.55 4.01 -13.94
C ILE A 316 5.92 5.02 -12.95
N PRO A 317 5.80 4.68 -11.65
CA PRO A 317 4.94 5.41 -10.73
C PRO A 317 5.51 6.76 -10.27
N MET A 318 6.82 6.99 -10.46
CA MET A 318 7.48 8.22 -10.04
C MET A 318 8.62 8.56 -10.98
N ILE A 319 8.70 9.82 -11.38
CA ILE A 319 9.78 10.37 -12.21
C ILE A 319 10.17 11.74 -11.66
N THR A 320 11.46 12.00 -11.56
CA THR A 320 12.01 13.31 -11.23
C THR A 320 12.10 14.18 -12.48
N THR A 321 11.73 15.45 -12.38
CA THR A 321 11.80 16.39 -13.49
C THR A 321 13.24 16.69 -13.90
N ASN A 322 13.46 16.85 -15.20
CA ASN A 322 14.77 17.18 -15.78
C ASN A 322 15.05 18.70 -15.76
N GLU A 323 16.15 19.12 -16.40
CA GLU A 323 16.58 20.52 -16.52
C GLU A 323 15.54 21.46 -17.16
N THR A 324 14.61 20.92 -17.96
CA THR A 324 13.52 21.71 -18.56
C THR A 324 12.23 21.66 -17.75
N GLY A 325 12.24 21.06 -16.56
CA GLY A 325 11.06 20.89 -15.71
C GLY A 325 10.09 19.82 -16.21
N MET A 326 10.53 18.94 -17.10
CA MET A 326 9.71 17.87 -17.68
C MET A 326 9.88 16.56 -16.91
N ALA A 327 8.76 15.97 -16.48
CA ALA A 327 8.67 14.59 -16.05
C ALA A 327 8.01 13.74 -17.15
N ILE A 328 8.64 12.64 -17.51
CA ILE A 328 8.17 11.73 -18.58
C ILE A 328 8.04 10.33 -18.00
N SER A 329 6.82 9.94 -17.65
CA SER A 329 6.52 8.55 -17.26
C SER A 329 6.15 7.72 -18.48
N LYS A 330 6.38 6.41 -18.41
CA LYS A 330 6.04 5.45 -19.45
C LYS A 330 4.94 4.53 -18.95
N LEU A 331 3.82 4.52 -19.66
CA LEU A 331 2.77 3.52 -19.54
C LEU A 331 3.09 2.42 -20.56
N SER A 332 3.31 1.20 -20.08
CA SER A 332 3.71 0.04 -20.91
C SER A 332 2.52 -0.81 -21.35
N LYS A 333 1.50 -0.91 -20.48
CA LYS A 333 0.32 -1.74 -20.70
C LYS A 333 -0.85 -1.23 -19.88
N VAL A 334 -2.04 -1.33 -20.45
CA VAL A 334 -3.31 -1.20 -19.72
C VAL A 334 -3.87 -2.60 -19.45
N THR A 335 -4.25 -2.87 -18.20
CA THR A 335 -4.69 -4.20 -17.74
C THR A 335 -6.21 -4.33 -17.60
N THR A 336 -6.96 -3.25 -17.83
CA THR A 336 -8.43 -3.23 -17.76
C THR A 336 -9.04 -2.72 -19.07
N MET A 337 -10.22 -3.21 -19.46
CA MET A 337 -10.91 -2.82 -20.70
C MET A 337 -11.84 -1.60 -20.55
N GLU A 338 -11.81 -0.93 -19.39
CA GLU A 338 -12.61 0.26 -19.15
C GLU A 338 -12.29 1.34 -20.20
N LYS A 339 -13.30 1.80 -20.93
CA LYS A 339 -13.14 2.75 -22.05
C LYS A 339 -12.46 4.05 -21.66
N ILE A 340 -12.71 4.53 -20.44
CA ILE A 340 -12.11 5.75 -19.92
C ILE A 340 -11.37 5.39 -18.64
N GLN A 341 -10.06 5.54 -18.67
CA GLN A 341 -9.18 5.40 -17.51
C GLN A 341 -8.50 6.73 -17.23
N ILE A 342 -8.15 6.95 -15.97
CA ILE A 342 -7.64 8.24 -15.51
C ILE A 342 -6.36 7.99 -14.70
N ILE A 343 -5.29 8.61 -15.16
CA ILE A 343 -4.02 8.70 -14.42
C ILE A 343 -3.88 10.13 -13.92
N VAL A 344 -3.61 10.30 -12.63
CA VAL A 344 -3.29 11.59 -12.04
C VAL A 344 -1.78 11.68 -11.88
N ALA A 345 -1.21 12.82 -12.30
CA ALA A 345 0.15 13.19 -11.96
C ALA A 345 0.15 14.31 -10.91
N LYS A 346 0.93 14.12 -9.85
CA LYS A 346 1.03 15.05 -8.69
C LYS A 346 2.48 15.17 -8.24
N PRO A 347 3.00 16.38 -7.95
CA PRO A 347 4.27 16.56 -7.25
C PRO A 347 4.31 15.75 -5.95
N ASP A 348 5.33 14.92 -5.78
CA ASP A 348 5.53 14.11 -4.58
C ASP A 348 6.52 14.81 -3.66
N LEU A 349 5.97 15.53 -2.68
CA LEU A 349 6.73 16.30 -1.72
C LEU A 349 7.39 15.41 -0.65
N VAL A 350 6.84 14.24 -0.37
CA VAL A 350 7.44 13.27 0.57
C VAL A 350 8.73 12.72 -0.04
N ALA A 351 8.75 12.47 -1.35
CA ALA A 351 9.93 12.01 -2.07
C ALA A 351 11.08 13.04 -2.11
N LEU A 352 10.83 14.34 -1.90
CA LEU A 352 11.88 15.38 -1.90
C LEU A 352 12.88 15.27 -0.74
N VAL A 353 12.47 14.67 0.37
CA VAL A 353 13.31 14.50 1.56
C VAL A 353 13.60 13.04 1.90
N GLY A 354 13.12 12.10 1.08
CA GLY A 354 13.22 10.67 1.36
C GLY A 354 12.11 10.20 2.30
N SER A 355 11.33 9.22 1.83
CA SER A 355 10.20 8.67 2.59
C SER A 355 10.62 7.97 3.89
N ASP A 356 11.88 7.57 4.01
CA ASP A 356 12.48 6.92 5.17
C ASP A 356 12.87 7.89 6.28
N GLN A 357 13.11 9.17 5.95
CA GLN A 357 13.44 10.21 6.95
C GLN A 357 12.21 10.69 7.72
N ILE A 358 11.02 10.56 7.13
CA ILE A 358 9.74 10.91 7.75
C ILE A 358 9.22 9.70 8.53
N THR A 359 9.51 9.69 9.83
CA THR A 359 9.10 8.64 10.78
C THR A 359 7.76 8.96 11.45
N SER A 360 7.40 10.25 11.54
CA SER A 360 6.08 10.65 12.07
C SER A 360 4.98 10.54 11.01
N ASN A 361 3.89 9.85 11.34
CA ASN A 361 2.71 9.78 10.47
C ASN A 361 2.01 11.14 10.40
N TYR A 362 2.01 11.89 11.50
CA TYR A 362 1.48 13.24 11.53
C TYR A 362 2.18 14.15 10.50
N LEU A 363 3.52 14.19 10.48
CA LEU A 363 4.27 14.96 9.47
C LEU A 363 3.97 14.47 8.05
N ARG A 364 3.96 13.15 7.82
CA ARG A 364 3.63 12.56 6.51
C ARG A 364 2.27 13.06 6.00
N ARG A 365 1.24 12.99 6.83
CA ARG A 365 -0.12 13.45 6.49
C ARG A 365 -0.18 14.95 6.24
N LEU A 366 0.52 15.76 7.05
CA LEU A 366 0.62 17.21 6.82
C LEU A 366 1.18 17.54 5.43
N ILE A 367 2.22 16.81 5.00
CA ILE A 367 2.85 16.99 3.69
C ILE A 367 1.92 16.50 2.56
N GLU A 368 1.30 15.33 2.72
CA GLU A 368 0.39 14.74 1.71
C GLU A 368 -0.85 15.62 1.46
N ASN A 369 -1.34 16.28 2.51
CA ASN A 369 -2.50 17.18 2.49
C ASN A 369 -2.17 18.58 1.93
N LEU A 370 -0.91 18.89 1.64
CA LEU A 370 -0.57 20.15 0.99
C LEU A 370 -1.30 20.26 -0.36
N PRO A 371 -1.79 21.46 -0.72
CA PRO A 371 -2.59 21.68 -1.94
C PRO A 371 -1.69 21.72 -3.19
N ALA A 372 -0.93 20.65 -3.43
CA ALA A 372 -0.10 20.53 -4.61
C ALA A 372 -0.98 20.38 -5.86
N PRO A 373 -0.67 21.11 -6.95
CA PRO A 373 -1.42 21.02 -8.20
C PRO A 373 -1.35 19.61 -8.80
N THR A 374 -2.44 19.19 -9.43
CA THR A 374 -2.54 17.89 -10.09
C THR A 374 -2.96 18.06 -11.54
N VAL A 375 -2.50 17.16 -12.41
CA VAL A 375 -3.01 17.05 -13.79
C VAL A 375 -3.50 15.64 -14.08
N GLN A 376 -4.50 15.54 -14.94
CA GLN A 376 -5.11 14.28 -15.33
C GLN A 376 -4.74 13.91 -16.76
N PHE A 377 -4.43 12.64 -16.97
CA PHE A 377 -4.37 11.98 -18.26
C PHE A 377 -5.60 11.10 -18.43
N ILE A 378 -6.38 11.37 -19.46
CA ILE A 378 -7.58 10.62 -19.83
C ILE A 378 -7.17 9.64 -20.93
N LEU A 379 -7.14 8.36 -20.58
CA LEU A 379 -6.87 7.29 -21.53
C LEU A 379 -8.19 6.87 -22.18
N GLN A 380 -8.26 7.00 -23.50
CA GLN A 380 -9.35 6.50 -24.33
C GLN A 380 -8.99 5.09 -24.78
N VAL A 381 -9.45 4.11 -24.01
CA VAL A 381 -9.10 2.70 -24.22
C VAL A 381 -10.05 2.07 -25.23
N SER A 382 -9.49 1.62 -26.35
CA SER A 382 -10.21 0.78 -27.32
C SER A 382 -9.88 -0.68 -27.06
N GLY A 383 -10.92 -1.52 -26.98
CA GLY A 383 -10.74 -2.97 -26.96
C GLY A 383 -10.37 -3.50 -28.36
N PRO A 384 -10.05 -4.79 -28.44
CA PRO A 384 -9.77 -5.45 -29.71
C PRO A 384 -10.89 -5.26 -30.73
N SER A 385 -10.53 -5.21 -32.01
CA SER A 385 -11.46 -5.10 -33.13
C SER A 385 -11.96 -6.47 -33.56
N ILE A 386 -13.27 -6.58 -33.80
CA ILE A 386 -13.93 -7.80 -34.22
C ILE A 386 -14.58 -7.59 -35.59
N TYR A 387 -14.31 -8.51 -36.52
CA TYR A 387 -15.10 -8.67 -37.74
C TYR A 387 -16.14 -9.77 -37.52
N ILE A 388 -17.40 -9.53 -37.87
CA ILE A 388 -18.47 -10.53 -37.75
C ILE A 388 -18.95 -10.92 -39.14
N GLU A 389 -18.82 -12.20 -39.46
CA GLU A 389 -19.48 -12.84 -40.59
C GLU A 389 -20.67 -13.64 -40.07
N ALA A 390 -21.89 -13.29 -40.49
CA ALA A 390 -23.09 -13.93 -39.96
C ALA A 390 -24.07 -14.31 -41.07
N GLN A 391 -24.63 -15.52 -40.96
CA GLN A 391 -25.72 -16.00 -41.79
C GLN A 391 -26.86 -16.46 -40.87
N GLU A 392 -27.97 -15.73 -40.92
CA GLU A 392 -29.20 -16.08 -40.20
C GLU A 392 -30.31 -16.36 -41.22
N SER A 393 -30.80 -17.61 -41.29
CA SER A 393 -31.85 -18.02 -42.22
C SER A 393 -33.04 -18.63 -41.47
N ASN A 394 -34.24 -18.17 -41.80
CA ASN A 394 -35.49 -18.73 -41.31
C ASN A 394 -36.16 -19.53 -42.43
N LEU A 395 -36.18 -20.86 -42.32
CA LEU A 395 -36.79 -21.76 -43.30
C LEU A 395 -36.28 -21.51 -44.73
N GLY A 396 -34.97 -21.35 -44.86
CA GLY A 396 -34.29 -21.06 -46.13
C GLY A 396 -34.35 -19.60 -46.60
N GLN A 397 -35.04 -18.70 -45.88
CA GLN A 397 -35.07 -17.27 -46.20
C GLN A 397 -34.13 -16.49 -45.28
N MET A 398 -33.22 -15.71 -45.86
CA MET A 398 -32.27 -14.91 -45.10
C MET A 398 -32.99 -13.81 -44.30
N LEU A 399 -32.68 -13.70 -43.01
CA LEU A 399 -33.27 -12.71 -42.12
C LEU A 399 -32.64 -11.33 -42.34
N SER A 400 -33.49 -10.34 -42.62
CA SER A 400 -33.11 -8.93 -42.70
C SER A 400 -34.22 -8.07 -42.06
N PRO A 401 -34.00 -7.49 -40.87
CA PRO A 401 -32.75 -7.51 -40.08
C PRO A 401 -32.45 -8.87 -39.43
N ALA A 402 -31.18 -9.09 -39.10
CA ALA A 402 -30.71 -10.20 -38.28
C ALA A 402 -31.24 -10.11 -36.83
N TYR A 403 -31.44 -11.25 -36.16
CA TYR A 403 -32.00 -11.36 -34.82
C TYR A 403 -30.92 -11.54 -33.74
N ILE A 404 -29.85 -12.29 -34.02
CA ILE A 404 -28.83 -12.65 -33.02
C ILE A 404 -27.68 -11.63 -33.03
N VAL A 405 -27.20 -11.26 -34.21
CA VAL A 405 -26.04 -10.36 -34.38
C VAL A 405 -26.15 -9.02 -33.64
N PRO A 406 -27.29 -8.28 -33.66
CA PRO A 406 -27.37 -6.99 -32.99
C PRO A 406 -27.17 -7.07 -31.46
N GLU A 407 -27.72 -8.10 -30.83
CA GLU A 407 -27.59 -8.28 -29.37
C GLU A 407 -26.18 -8.75 -28.99
N LEU A 408 -25.57 -9.62 -29.81
CA LEU A 408 -24.16 -9.99 -29.66
C LEU A 408 -23.23 -8.76 -29.75
N LYS A 409 -23.45 -7.89 -30.75
CA LYS A 409 -22.70 -6.64 -30.91
C LYS A 409 -22.84 -5.77 -29.67
N LYS A 410 -24.06 -5.58 -29.19
CA LYS A 410 -24.35 -4.79 -27.99
C LYS A 410 -23.61 -5.32 -26.75
N LEU A 411 -23.64 -6.63 -26.51
CA LEU A 411 -22.97 -7.25 -25.37
C LEU A 411 -21.44 -7.07 -25.44
N LEU A 412 -20.82 -7.41 -26.57
CA LEU A 412 -19.37 -7.27 -26.73
C LEU A 412 -18.91 -5.80 -26.66
N SER A 413 -19.69 -4.87 -27.23
CA SER A 413 -19.44 -3.42 -27.09
C SER A 413 -19.57 -2.90 -25.66
N SER A 414 -20.39 -3.54 -24.83
CA SER A 414 -20.51 -3.20 -23.41
C SER A 414 -19.27 -3.58 -22.60
N VAL A 415 -18.55 -4.63 -23.03
CA VAL A 415 -17.30 -5.10 -22.40
C VAL A 415 -16.06 -4.41 -22.97
N GLY A 416 -16.20 -3.64 -24.05
CA GLY A 416 -15.16 -2.76 -24.58
C GLY A 416 -14.63 -3.14 -25.97
N PHE A 417 -15.13 -4.21 -26.59
CA PHE A 417 -14.76 -4.57 -27.96
C PHE A 417 -15.27 -3.55 -28.98
N THR A 418 -14.52 -3.43 -30.07
CA THR A 418 -14.88 -2.58 -31.21
C THR A 418 -15.18 -3.45 -32.43
N PHE A 419 -15.97 -2.94 -33.37
CA PHE A 419 -16.34 -3.66 -34.59
C PHE A 419 -15.79 -2.98 -35.83
N THR A 420 -15.34 -3.79 -36.79
CA THR A 420 -14.86 -3.32 -38.10
C THR A 420 -15.48 -4.16 -39.21
N ASP A 421 -15.79 -3.53 -40.34
CA ASP A 421 -16.23 -4.21 -41.55
C ASP A 421 -15.03 -4.62 -42.44
N ASN A 422 -13.81 -4.29 -42.02
CA ASN A 422 -12.58 -4.65 -42.72
C ASN A 422 -11.88 -5.82 -42.01
N LEU A 423 -11.97 -7.02 -42.59
CA LEU A 423 -11.35 -8.24 -42.07
C LEU A 423 -9.85 -8.08 -41.81
N ALA A 424 -9.12 -7.31 -42.63
CA ALA A 424 -7.68 -7.10 -42.46
C ALA A 424 -7.30 -6.23 -41.25
N GLN A 425 -8.25 -5.48 -40.69
CA GLN A 425 -8.05 -4.63 -39.50
C GLN A 425 -8.62 -5.25 -38.23
N ALA A 426 -9.20 -6.44 -38.32
CA ALA A 426 -9.78 -7.14 -37.18
C ALA A 426 -8.70 -7.90 -36.40
N ASP A 427 -8.75 -7.82 -35.07
CA ASP A 427 -7.95 -8.70 -34.21
C ASP A 427 -8.60 -10.10 -34.13
N PHE A 428 -9.93 -10.17 -34.20
CA PHE A 428 -10.71 -11.40 -34.16
C PHE A 428 -11.77 -11.45 -35.27
N MET A 429 -12.04 -12.65 -35.77
CA MET A 429 -13.19 -12.94 -36.63
C MET A 429 -14.17 -13.82 -35.88
N ILE A 430 -15.43 -13.42 -35.83
CA ILE A 430 -16.54 -14.26 -35.36
C ILE A 430 -17.34 -14.71 -36.56
N GLN A 431 -17.48 -16.02 -36.72
CA GLN A 431 -18.39 -16.61 -37.71
C GLN A 431 -19.62 -17.16 -37.00
N LEU A 432 -20.80 -16.71 -37.42
CA LEU A 432 -22.08 -17.11 -36.84
C LEU A 432 -22.98 -17.69 -37.94
N GLN A 433 -23.42 -18.92 -37.75
CA GLN A 433 -24.40 -19.57 -38.62
C GLN A 433 -25.59 -19.99 -37.79
N ALA A 434 -26.77 -19.50 -38.15
CA ALA A 434 -28.02 -19.86 -37.52
C ALA A 434 -29.08 -20.14 -38.57
N GLU A 435 -29.59 -21.37 -38.58
CA GLU A 435 -30.61 -21.80 -39.55
C GLU A 435 -31.80 -22.39 -38.82
N SER A 436 -33.01 -22.04 -39.26
CA SER A 436 -34.24 -22.66 -38.78
C SER A 436 -34.76 -23.75 -39.70
N ARG A 437 -35.32 -24.79 -39.10
CA ARG A 437 -35.99 -25.90 -39.76
C ARG A 437 -37.40 -26.10 -39.22
N SER A 438 -38.29 -26.52 -40.10
CA SER A 438 -39.67 -26.85 -39.71
C SER A 438 -39.69 -28.10 -38.83
N GLY A 439 -40.51 -28.05 -37.78
CA GLY A 439 -40.77 -29.15 -36.87
C GLY A 439 -42.15 -29.77 -37.13
N SER A 440 -42.84 -30.10 -36.05
CA SER A 440 -44.18 -30.70 -36.10
C SER A 440 -45.28 -29.66 -36.01
N GLU A 441 -46.43 -29.98 -36.61
CA GLU A 441 -47.69 -29.28 -36.42
C GLU A 441 -48.63 -30.15 -35.57
N VAL A 442 -49.10 -29.60 -34.44
CA VAL A 442 -50.00 -30.30 -33.51
C VAL A 442 -51.04 -29.32 -32.99
N PHE A 443 -52.33 -29.64 -33.14
CA PHE A 443 -53.46 -28.80 -32.68
C PHE A 443 -53.41 -27.33 -33.16
N GLY A 444 -52.97 -27.09 -34.39
CA GLY A 444 -52.85 -25.73 -34.95
C GLY A 444 -51.67 -24.92 -34.41
N GLN A 445 -50.77 -25.55 -33.64
CA GLN A 445 -49.48 -24.98 -33.26
C GLN A 445 -48.38 -25.60 -34.10
N TYR A 446 -47.54 -24.74 -34.65
CA TYR A 446 -46.40 -25.07 -35.47
C TYR A 446 -45.14 -24.94 -34.63
N THR A 447 -44.31 -25.98 -34.68
CA THR A 447 -42.99 -25.98 -34.06
C THR A 447 -41.93 -25.73 -35.13
N ALA A 448 -40.93 -24.92 -34.80
CA ALA A 448 -39.70 -24.80 -35.56
C ALA A 448 -38.50 -24.93 -34.60
N TYR A 449 -37.35 -25.29 -35.16
CA TYR A 449 -36.10 -25.44 -34.42
C TYR A 449 -35.02 -24.58 -35.07
N VAL A 450 -34.15 -23.99 -34.28
CA VAL A 450 -32.96 -23.28 -34.75
C VAL A 450 -31.72 -24.01 -34.28
N ASP A 451 -30.79 -24.21 -35.21
CA ASP A 451 -29.45 -24.72 -34.96
C ASP A 451 -28.47 -23.55 -35.13
N LEU A 452 -27.63 -23.30 -34.11
CA LEU A 452 -26.66 -22.22 -34.03
C LEU A 452 -25.25 -22.80 -33.93
N THR A 453 -24.32 -22.27 -34.73
CA THR A 453 -22.88 -22.49 -34.58
C THR A 453 -22.16 -21.14 -34.56
N VAL A 454 -21.24 -20.97 -33.61
CA VAL A 454 -20.38 -19.79 -33.48
C VAL A 454 -18.93 -20.23 -33.32
N SER A 455 -18.04 -19.66 -34.11
CA SER A 455 -16.58 -19.82 -33.96
C SER A 455 -15.88 -18.47 -33.86
N VAL A 456 -14.74 -18.46 -33.15
CA VAL A 456 -13.86 -17.30 -33.02
C VAL A 456 -12.47 -17.66 -33.48
N THR A 457 -11.94 -16.87 -34.40
CA THR A 457 -10.60 -17.02 -34.94
C THR A 457 -9.76 -15.81 -34.60
N GLU A 458 -8.57 -16.01 -34.03
CA GLU A 458 -7.59 -14.94 -33.83
C GLU A 458 -6.90 -14.65 -35.18
N MET A 459 -6.99 -13.41 -35.65
CA MET A 459 -6.52 -13.05 -36.99
C MET A 459 -4.99 -12.99 -37.11
N LYS A 460 -4.27 -12.82 -35.99
CA LYS A 460 -2.80 -12.79 -35.98
C LYS A 460 -2.18 -14.17 -36.21
N THR A 461 -2.73 -15.19 -35.57
CA THR A 461 -2.23 -16.57 -35.62
C THR A 461 -2.99 -17.42 -36.64
N GLY A 462 -4.20 -17.00 -37.01
CA GLY A 462 -5.13 -17.78 -37.82
C GLY A 462 -5.74 -18.97 -37.05
N GLN A 463 -5.54 -19.04 -35.73
CA GLN A 463 -6.01 -20.13 -34.90
C GLN A 463 -7.47 -19.91 -34.50
N GLU A 464 -8.28 -20.97 -34.63
CA GLU A 464 -9.61 -21.02 -34.02
C GLU A 464 -9.44 -21.21 -32.51
N ILE A 465 -9.79 -20.17 -31.75
CA ILE A 465 -9.60 -20.13 -30.29
C ILE A 465 -10.84 -20.60 -29.52
N HIS A 466 -12.00 -20.63 -30.17
CA HIS A 466 -13.25 -21.09 -29.58
C HIS A 466 -14.25 -21.53 -30.65
N GLN A 467 -15.00 -22.59 -30.37
CA GLN A 467 -16.15 -23.02 -31.16
C GLN A 467 -17.22 -23.58 -30.25
N GLN A 468 -18.46 -23.17 -30.49
CA GLN A 468 -19.61 -23.59 -29.71
C GLN A 468 -20.86 -23.65 -30.60
N GLY A 469 -21.74 -24.60 -30.33
CA GLY A 469 -23.01 -24.70 -31.03
C GLY A 469 -24.12 -25.15 -30.10
N ALA A 470 -25.36 -24.81 -30.48
CA ALA A 470 -26.56 -25.33 -29.86
C ALA A 470 -27.52 -25.75 -30.97
N SER A 471 -28.03 -26.97 -30.86
CA SER A 471 -29.06 -27.49 -31.75
C SER A 471 -30.43 -27.51 -31.09
N ASP A 472 -31.46 -27.68 -31.90
CA ASP A 472 -32.82 -27.98 -31.50
C ASP A 472 -33.47 -26.91 -30.60
N ILE A 473 -33.09 -25.65 -30.78
CA ILE A 473 -33.68 -24.54 -30.01
C ILE A 473 -35.10 -24.31 -30.50
N LYS A 474 -36.07 -24.65 -29.65
CA LYS A 474 -37.48 -24.76 -30.03
C LYS A 474 -38.20 -23.41 -29.99
N GLY A 475 -38.96 -23.12 -31.04
CA GLY A 475 -39.98 -22.07 -31.09
C GLY A 475 -41.35 -22.65 -31.44
N ILE A 476 -42.41 -22.08 -30.85
CA ILE A 476 -43.79 -22.52 -31.10
C ILE A 476 -44.63 -21.29 -31.43
N HIS A 477 -45.40 -21.36 -32.52
CA HIS A 477 -46.33 -20.30 -32.90
C HIS A 477 -47.48 -20.84 -33.77
N LEU A 478 -48.37 -19.95 -34.21
CA LEU A 478 -49.51 -20.19 -35.09
C LEU A 478 -49.16 -20.46 -36.57
N ASP A 479 -47.89 -20.35 -36.97
CA ASP A 479 -47.40 -20.71 -38.30
C ASP A 479 -45.89 -20.99 -38.25
N TYR A 480 -45.35 -21.72 -39.23
CA TYR A 480 -43.92 -22.10 -39.25
C TYR A 480 -42.98 -20.89 -39.31
N GLN A 481 -43.33 -19.82 -40.02
CA GLN A 481 -42.47 -18.64 -40.11
C GLN A 481 -42.32 -17.97 -38.75
N LYS A 482 -43.42 -17.69 -38.06
CA LYS A 482 -43.42 -17.09 -36.72
C LYS A 482 -42.87 -18.05 -35.66
N ALA A 483 -43.08 -19.36 -35.81
CA ALA A 483 -42.46 -20.36 -34.93
C ALA A 483 -40.94 -20.31 -35.07
N GLY A 484 -40.43 -20.16 -36.30
CA GLY A 484 -39.02 -19.95 -36.58
C GLY A 484 -38.48 -18.66 -35.97
N LEU A 485 -39.18 -17.54 -36.12
CA LEU A 485 -38.79 -16.28 -35.47
C LEU A 485 -38.77 -16.42 -33.93
N LYS A 486 -39.74 -17.12 -33.35
CA LYS A 486 -39.77 -17.40 -31.90
C LYS A 486 -38.60 -18.28 -31.45
N ALA A 487 -38.18 -19.23 -32.28
CA ALA A 487 -36.98 -20.03 -32.04
C ALA A 487 -35.75 -19.11 -32.07
N PHE A 488 -35.62 -18.21 -33.04
CA PHE A 488 -34.53 -17.22 -33.11
C PHE A 488 -34.49 -16.28 -31.89
N GLU A 489 -35.64 -15.80 -31.39
CA GLU A 489 -35.70 -15.03 -30.14
C GLU A 489 -35.12 -15.83 -28.96
N THR A 490 -35.52 -17.10 -28.85
CA THR A 490 -35.04 -18.00 -27.79
C THR A 490 -33.54 -18.27 -27.94
N THR A 491 -33.07 -18.44 -29.18
CA THR A 491 -31.64 -18.60 -29.51
C THR A 491 -30.84 -17.36 -29.14
N ARG A 492 -31.33 -16.15 -29.44
CA ARG A 492 -30.69 -14.88 -29.06
C ARG A 492 -30.53 -14.77 -27.55
N ASP A 493 -31.60 -15.08 -26.80
CA ASP A 493 -31.56 -15.00 -25.34
C ASP A 493 -30.56 -16.01 -24.76
N ARG A 494 -30.55 -17.24 -25.31
CA ARG A 494 -29.58 -18.29 -24.94
C ARG A 494 -28.14 -17.91 -25.31
N MET A 495 -27.91 -17.33 -26.49
CA MET A 495 -26.61 -16.82 -26.94
C MET A 495 -26.05 -15.78 -25.95
N THR A 496 -26.92 -14.91 -25.45
CA THR A 496 -26.55 -13.83 -24.54
C THR A 496 -26.17 -14.36 -23.14
N ILE A 497 -26.86 -15.40 -22.66
CA ILE A 497 -26.68 -15.93 -21.31
C ILE A 497 -25.59 -17.00 -21.24
N GLU A 498 -25.51 -17.90 -22.22
CA GLU A 498 -24.63 -19.08 -22.19
C GLU A 498 -23.36 -18.89 -23.03
N PHE A 499 -23.48 -18.37 -24.26
CA PHE A 499 -22.37 -18.41 -25.24
C PHE A 499 -21.47 -17.18 -25.14
N ALA A 500 -22.05 -16.00 -24.94
CA ALA A 500 -21.30 -14.75 -24.87
C ALA A 500 -20.27 -14.71 -23.71
N PRO A 501 -20.55 -15.22 -22.49
CA PRO A 501 -19.55 -15.30 -21.43
C PRO A 501 -18.36 -16.22 -21.77
N ASP A 502 -18.63 -17.36 -22.41
CA ASP A 502 -17.59 -18.30 -22.84
C ASP A 502 -16.70 -17.69 -23.93
N LEU A 503 -17.32 -17.01 -24.90
CA LEU A 503 -16.63 -16.25 -25.94
C LEU A 503 -15.72 -15.17 -25.35
N LEU A 504 -16.21 -14.41 -24.36
CA LEU A 504 -15.42 -13.39 -23.66
C LEU A 504 -14.21 -14.01 -22.95
N THR A 505 -14.41 -15.14 -22.29
CA THR A 505 -13.35 -15.86 -21.57
C THR A 505 -12.28 -16.38 -22.54
N ALA A 506 -12.69 -16.86 -23.70
CA ALA A 506 -11.76 -17.34 -24.74
C ALA A 506 -10.93 -16.19 -25.34
N ILE A 507 -11.52 -15.01 -25.53
CA ILE A 507 -10.85 -13.85 -26.12
C ILE A 507 -9.93 -13.12 -25.11
N GLN A 508 -10.17 -13.26 -23.81
CA GLN A 508 -9.37 -12.62 -22.74
C GLN A 508 -8.18 -13.46 -22.24
N LYS A 509 -8.10 -14.74 -22.61
CA LYS A 509 -6.92 -15.59 -22.36
C LYS A 509 -5.78 -15.24 -23.32
#